data_AF-A0A0N4WJ72-F1
#
_entry.id   AF-A0A0N4WJ72-F1
#
_cell.length_a   1.000
_cell.length_b   1.000
_cell.length_c   1.000
_cell.angle_alpha   90.00
_cell.angle_beta   90.00
_cell.angle_gamma   90.00
#
_symmetry.space_group_name_H-M   'P 1'
#
loop_
_entity.id
_entity.type
_entity.pdbx_description
1 polymer ?
#
loop_
_entity_poly.entity_id
_entity_poly.type
_entity_poly.pdbx_seq_one_letter_code
_entity_poly.pdbx_strand_id
1 'polypeptide(L)'
;MIDEPSPHSQRYSVELADMMSNMFGMRQVEEVDADELKERRQKLLSWLRANHVDVKECDDGSLLIFGAARIQSPFTEDSCYCDNTIVLKRLRALVGKVPK
;
A
#
# COMPACT_ATOMS: atom_id res chain seq x y z
N MET A 1 27.33 40.07 -9.98
CA MET A 1 26.97 40.24 -8.56
C MET A 1 26.25 38.97 -8.18
N ILE A 2 26.92 38.10 -7.42
CA ILE A 2 26.37 36.81 -7.01
C ILE A 2 25.56 37.12 -5.75
N ASP A 3 24.24 37.02 -5.88
CA ASP A 3 23.30 37.20 -4.77
C ASP A 3 23.45 35.99 -3.84
N GLU A 4 24.12 36.20 -2.69
CA GLU A 4 24.15 35.21 -1.62
C GLU A 4 22.72 35.04 -1.07
N PRO A 5 22.15 33.82 -1.09
CA PRO A 5 20.81 33.61 -0.58
C PRO A 5 20.83 33.83 0.94
N SER A 6 20.07 34.85 1.37
CA SER A 6 19.92 35.24 2.77
C SER A 6 19.58 34.03 3.68
N PRO A 7 20.25 33.86 4.83
CA PRO A 7 20.13 32.69 5.71
C PRO A 7 18.77 32.52 6.39
N HIS A 8 17.87 33.50 6.23
CA HIS A 8 16.53 33.50 6.83
C HIS A 8 15.51 32.70 6.01
N SER A 9 15.65 32.64 4.68
CA SER A 9 14.69 31.95 3.79
C SER A 9 14.77 30.42 3.86
N GLN A 10 15.92 29.86 4.27
CA GLN A 10 16.11 28.40 4.33
C GLN A 10 15.44 27.76 5.55
N ARG A 11 15.24 28.50 6.65
CA ARG A 11 14.60 27.95 7.86
C ARG A 11 13.11 27.72 7.69
N TYR A 12 12.43 28.64 6.99
CA TYR A 12 10.99 28.58 6.77
C TYR A 12 10.58 27.40 5.89
N SER A 13 11.42 27.02 4.91
CA SER A 13 11.13 25.91 4.00
C SER A 13 11.15 24.54 4.70
N VAL A 14 12.00 24.35 5.71
CA VAL A 14 12.11 23.06 6.41
C VAL A 14 10.90 22.82 7.31
N GLU A 15 10.48 23.84 8.07
CA GLU A 15 9.32 23.73 8.95
C GLU A 15 7.99 23.64 8.18
N LEU A 16 7.91 24.31 7.02
CA LEU A 16 6.76 24.17 6.13
C LEU A 16 6.68 22.75 5.55
N ALA A 17 7.82 22.15 5.16
CA ALA A 17 7.87 20.77 4.70
C ALA A 17 7.47 19.78 5.80
N ASP A 18 7.90 20.01 7.04
CA ASP A 18 7.53 19.19 8.20
C ASP A 18 6.03 19.29 8.53
N MET A 19 5.47 20.50 8.55
CA MET A 19 4.03 20.72 8.74
C MET A 19 3.19 20.11 7.60
N MET A 20 3.63 20.23 6.35
CA MET A 20 2.95 19.59 5.22
C MET A 20 3.01 18.07 5.33
N SER A 21 4.14 17.50 5.76
CA SER A 21 4.29 16.05 5.97
C SER A 21 3.35 15.53 7.06
N ASN A 22 3.19 16.29 8.14
CA ASN A 22 2.31 15.96 9.26
C ASN A 22 0.82 16.19 8.95
N MET A 23 0.47 17.18 8.11
CA MET A 23 -0.92 17.48 7.74
C MET A 23 -1.45 16.57 6.63
N PHE A 24 -0.60 16.17 5.69
CA PHE A 24 -0.99 15.24 4.62
C PHE A 24 -0.98 13.78 5.06
N GLY A 25 -0.58 13.49 6.31
CA GLY A 25 -0.47 12.14 6.80
C GLY A 25 0.20 11.30 5.74
N MET A 26 1.43 11.68 5.36
CA MET A 26 2.31 10.84 4.55
C MET A 26 2.44 9.55 5.34
N ARG A 27 1.46 8.66 5.15
CA ARG A 27 1.38 7.32 5.68
C ARG A 27 2.69 6.77 5.19
N GLN A 28 3.64 6.64 6.11
CA GLN A 28 4.98 6.19 5.77
C GLN A 28 4.75 4.97 4.92
N VAL A 29 4.95 5.11 3.61
CA VAL A 29 5.02 3.97 2.73
C VAL A 29 6.33 3.42 3.24
N GLU A 30 6.25 2.52 4.23
CA GLU A 30 7.39 1.74 4.65
C GLU A 30 8.04 1.36 3.32
N GLU A 31 9.29 1.79 3.13
CA GLU A 31 10.09 1.42 1.97
C GLU A 31 10.33 -0.08 2.11
N VAL A 32 9.27 -0.86 1.87
CA VAL A 32 9.26 -2.30 1.90
C VAL A 32 10.11 -2.69 0.72
N ASP A 33 11.15 -3.45 1.01
CA ASP A 33 12.08 -3.93 0.02
C ASP A 33 11.31 -4.64 -1.11
N ALA A 34 11.71 -4.40 -2.36
CA ALA A 34 10.99 -4.91 -3.52
C ALA A 34 10.93 -6.45 -3.53
N ASP A 35 11.96 -7.12 -2.98
CA ASP A 35 11.96 -8.57 -2.82
C ASP A 35 11.01 -9.02 -1.70
N GLU A 36 10.93 -8.29 -0.58
CA GLU A 36 9.96 -8.58 0.48
C GLU A 36 8.51 -8.43 -0.03
N LEU A 37 8.23 -7.38 -0.79
CA LEU A 37 6.92 -7.16 -1.39
C LEU A 37 6.54 -8.29 -2.36
N LYS A 38 7.51 -8.76 -3.14
CA LYS A 38 7.34 -9.88 -4.08
C LYS A 38 7.09 -11.18 -3.33
N GLU A 39 7.85 -11.48 -2.27
CA GLU A 39 7.63 -12.65 -1.43
C GLU A 39 6.24 -12.62 -0.82
N ARG A 40 5.85 -11.47 -0.25
CA ARG A 40 4.52 -11.27 0.36
C ARG A 40 3.40 -11.49 -0.65
N ARG A 41 3.54 -10.95 -1.87
CA ARG A 41 2.61 -11.19 -2.98
C ARG A 41 2.50 -12.68 -3.31
N GLN A 42 3.63 -13.38 -3.42
CA GLN A 42 3.64 -14.82 -3.76
C GLN A 42 3.01 -15.68 -2.66
N LYS A 43 3.29 -15.38 -1.39
CA LYS A 43 2.66 -16.01 -0.23
C LYS A 43 1.14 -15.81 -0.25
N LEU A 44 0.70 -14.56 -0.46
CA LEU A 44 -0.72 -14.22 -0.55
C LEU A 44 -1.39 -14.95 -1.72
N LEU A 45 -0.79 -14.94 -2.91
CA LEU A 45 -1.32 -15.62 -4.09
C LEU A 45 -1.50 -17.12 -3.85
N SER A 46 -0.49 -17.76 -3.25
CA SER A 46 -0.51 -19.19 -2.91
C SER A 46 -1.59 -19.50 -1.89
N TRP A 47 -1.74 -18.66 -0.86
CA TRP A 47 -2.78 -18.77 0.14
C TRP A 47 -4.18 -18.63 -0.44
N LEU A 48 -4.40 -17.62 -1.29
CA LEU A 48 -5.69 -17.39 -1.95
C LEU A 48 -6.06 -18.59 -2.84
N ARG A 49 -5.12 -19.11 -3.62
CA ARG A 49 -5.34 -20.31 -4.44
C ARG A 49 -5.67 -21.54 -3.59
N ALA A 50 -4.97 -21.74 -2.47
CA ALA A 50 -5.26 -22.82 -1.53
C ALA A 50 -6.66 -22.70 -0.89
N ASN A 51 -7.16 -21.48 -0.74
CA ASN A 51 -8.52 -21.20 -0.27
C ASN A 51 -9.57 -21.19 -1.41
N HIS A 52 -9.22 -21.70 -2.59
CA HIS A 52 -10.09 -21.73 -3.79
C HIS A 52 -10.62 -20.34 -4.19
N VAL A 53 -9.82 -19.31 -3.94
CA VAL A 53 -10.14 -17.95 -4.35
C VAL A 53 -9.65 -17.73 -5.77
N ASP A 54 -10.55 -17.26 -6.65
CA ASP A 54 -10.19 -16.86 -8.01
C ASP A 54 -9.42 -15.54 -7.97
N VAL A 55 -8.19 -15.56 -8.49
CA VAL A 55 -7.29 -14.39 -8.52
C VAL A 55 -6.82 -14.14 -9.94
N LYS A 56 -7.01 -12.91 -10.40
CA LYS A 56 -6.49 -12.39 -11.67
C LYS A 56 -5.49 -11.28 -11.41
N GLU A 57 -4.37 -11.31 -12.12
CA GLU A 57 -3.38 -10.25 -12.08
C GLU A 57 -3.77 -9.17 -13.09
N CYS A 58 -3.86 -7.92 -12.64
CA CYS A 58 -4.16 -6.78 -13.49
C CYS A 58 -2.87 -6.11 -13.97
N ASP A 59 -2.95 -5.37 -15.09
CA ASP A 59 -1.81 -4.69 -15.71
C ASP A 59 -1.19 -3.60 -14.81
N ASP A 60 -1.96 -3.06 -13.87
CA ASP A 60 -1.51 -2.10 -12.86
C ASP A 60 -0.76 -2.76 -11.69
N GLY A 61 -0.54 -4.08 -11.74
CA GLY A 61 0.16 -4.84 -10.70
C GLY A 61 -0.71 -5.21 -9.50
N SER A 62 -2.00 -4.91 -9.53
CA SER A 62 -2.97 -5.29 -8.50
C SER A 62 -3.54 -6.69 -8.73
N LEU A 63 -4.12 -7.28 -7.68
CA LEU A 63 -4.79 -8.58 -7.73
C LEU A 63 -6.31 -8.39 -7.68
N LEU A 64 -7.01 -8.82 -8.73
CA LEU A 64 -8.46 -8.84 -8.80
C LEU A 64 -8.98 -10.20 -8.32
N ILE A 65 -9.84 -10.16 -7.31
CA ILE A 65 -10.38 -11.30 -6.58
C ILE A 65 -11.84 -11.49 -6.96
N PHE A 66 -12.20 -12.64 -7.50
CA PHE A 66 -13.57 -12.98 -7.97
C PHE A 66 -14.21 -11.92 -8.89
N GLY A 67 -13.43 -11.06 -9.54
CA GLY A 67 -13.93 -9.93 -10.33
C GLY A 67 -14.61 -8.82 -9.53
N ALA A 68 -14.59 -8.87 -8.19
CA ALA A 68 -15.36 -7.97 -7.33
C ALA A 68 -14.50 -7.22 -6.30
N ALA A 69 -13.37 -7.76 -5.89
CA ALA A 69 -12.48 -7.12 -4.92
C ALA A 69 -11.06 -6.99 -5.48
N ARG A 70 -10.30 -6.00 -5.02
CA ARG A 70 -8.97 -5.68 -5.53
C ARG A 70 -8.00 -5.53 -4.36
N ILE A 71 -6.82 -6.12 -4.49
CA ILE A 71 -5.73 -6.01 -3.51
C ILE A 71 -4.56 -5.32 -4.19
N GLN A 72 -4.10 -4.22 -3.61
CA GLN A 72 -2.96 -3.45 -4.10
C GLN A 72 -1.76 -3.62 -3.17
N SER A 73 -0.57 -3.25 -3.67
CA SER A 73 0.62 -3.08 -2.84
C SER A 73 0.30 -2.16 -1.64
N PRO A 74 0.77 -2.46 -0.41
CA PRO A 74 1.71 -3.52 -0.02
C PRO A 74 1.13 -4.94 0.24
N PHE A 75 -0.01 -5.28 -0.36
CA PHE A 75 -0.69 -6.59 -0.20
C PHE A 75 -1.04 -6.90 1.27
N THR A 76 -1.43 -5.86 2.01
CA THR A 76 -1.90 -5.92 3.39
C THR A 76 -3.43 -5.98 3.47
N GLU A 77 -3.96 -6.29 4.65
CA GLU A 77 -5.41 -6.27 4.89
C GLU A 77 -6.04 -4.88 4.66
N ASP A 78 -5.30 -3.82 4.96
CA ASP A 78 -5.74 -2.43 4.72
C ASP A 78 -5.75 -2.05 3.24
N SER A 79 -5.00 -2.78 2.41
CA SER A 79 -4.85 -2.50 0.96
C SER A 79 -5.85 -3.28 0.10
N CYS A 80 -6.95 -3.71 0.72
CA CYS A 80 -8.07 -4.37 0.07
C CYS A 80 -9.20 -3.37 -0.22
N TYR A 81 -9.76 -3.44 -1.44
CA TYR A 81 -10.82 -2.58 -1.94
C TYR A 81 -11.94 -3.41 -2.56
N CYS A 82 -13.19 -3.11 -2.22
CA CYS A 82 -14.37 -3.75 -2.80
C CYS A 82 -15.59 -2.87 -2.48
N ASP A 83 -16.50 -2.70 -3.45
CA ASP A 83 -17.75 -1.98 -3.25
C ASP A 83 -18.67 -2.68 -2.24
N ASN A 84 -18.56 -4.02 -2.16
CA ASN A 84 -19.31 -4.81 -1.20
C ASN A 84 -18.54 -4.92 0.12
N THR A 85 -19.03 -4.20 1.14
CA THR A 85 -18.42 -4.15 2.49
C THR A 85 -18.38 -5.51 3.20
N ILE A 86 -19.31 -6.42 2.90
CA ILE A 86 -19.33 -7.78 3.46
C ILE A 86 -18.20 -8.60 2.85
N VAL A 87 -18.03 -8.53 1.53
CA VAL A 87 -16.93 -9.18 0.80
C VAL A 87 -15.60 -8.60 1.27
N LEU A 88 -15.49 -7.27 1.39
CA LEU A 88 -14.29 -6.60 1.88
C LEU A 88 -13.89 -7.11 3.26
N LYS A 89 -14.83 -7.16 4.22
CA LYS A 89 -14.55 -7.63 5.58
C LYS A 89 -14.07 -9.08 5.61
N ARG A 90 -14.66 -9.94 4.79
CA ARG A 90 -14.24 -11.35 4.66
C ARG A 90 -12.87 -11.47 4.01
N LEU A 91 -12.60 -10.68 2.97
CA LEU A 91 -11.31 -10.67 2.30
C LEU A 91 -10.20 -10.21 3.24
N ARG A 92 -10.42 -9.13 4.00
CA ARG A 92 -9.47 -8.67 5.03
C ARG A 92 -9.19 -9.77 6.06
N ALA A 93 -10.23 -10.43 6.55
CA ALA A 93 -10.07 -11.56 7.48
C ALA A 93 -9.34 -12.76 6.85
N LEU A 94 -9.46 -12.97 5.54
CA LEU A 94 -8.73 -14.02 4.82
C LEU A 94 -7.24 -13.67 4.64
N VAL A 95 -6.96 -12.41 4.31
CA VAL A 95 -5.59 -11.87 4.16
C VAL A 95 -4.87 -11.83 5.50
N GLY A 96 -5.54 -11.45 6.59
CA GLY A 96 -4.98 -11.45 7.94
C GLY A 96 -4.67 -12.86 8.49
N LYS A 97 -5.19 -13.92 7.86
CA LYS A 97 -4.90 -15.32 8.19
C LYS A 97 -3.75 -15.92 7.40
N VAL A 98 -3.14 -15.17 6.47
CA VAL A 98 -1.98 -15.64 5.72
C VAL A 98 -0.87 -16.02 6.71
N PRO A 99 -0.34 -17.25 6.65
CA PRO A 99 0.77 -17.65 7.51
C PRO A 99 2.02 -16.82 7.16
N LYS A 100 2.74 -16.35 8.20
CA LYS A 100 3.97 -15.55 8.08
C LYS A 100 5.14 -16.39 7.55
#